data_AF-A0A358QMU6-F1
#
_entry.id   AF-A0A358QMU6-F1
#
_cell.length_a   1.000
_cell.length_b   1.000
_cell.length_c   1.000
_cell.angle_alpha   90.00
_cell.angle_beta   90.00
_cell.angle_gamma   90.00
#
_symmetry.space_group_name_H-M   'P 1'
#
loop_
_entity.id
_entity.type
_entity.pdbx_description
1 polymer ?
#
loop_
_entity_poly.entity_id
_entity_poly.type
_entity_poly.pdbx_seq_one_letter_code
_entity_poly.pdbx_strand_id
1 'polypeptide(L)' 'MLTLQYAKALPDIKFNAVEPGHTVTDLGGGGSGGRPVEESTKVIVRMATIGTDGPTGTFQEDVGELAW' A
#
# COMPACT_ATOMS: atom_id res chain seq x y z
N MET A 1 1.66 13.12 -7.49
CA MET A 1 0.96 11.84 -7.24
C MET A 1 -0.55 12.01 -7.24
N LEU A 2 -1.27 11.09 -7.90
CA LEU A 2 -2.75 11.03 -7.92
C LEU A 2 -3.34 10.78 -6.52
N THR A 3 -2.69 9.94 -5.70
CA THR A 3 -3.07 9.67 -4.31
C THR A 3 -3.25 10.93 -3.48
N LEU A 4 -2.28 11.86 -3.54
CA LEU A 4 -2.33 13.12 -2.80
C LEU A 4 -3.47 14.04 -3.28
N GLN A 5 -3.83 13.98 -4.56
CA GLN A 5 -4.93 14.79 -5.09
C GLN A 5 -6.28 14.27 -4.60
N TYR A 6 -6.49 12.94 -4.63
CA TYR A 6 -7.72 12.36 -4.10
C TYR A 6 -7.85 12.48 -2.58
N ALA A 7 -6.76 12.29 -1.83
CA ALA A 7 -6.75 12.52 -0.39
C ALA A 7 -7.19 13.94 0.00
N LYS A 8 -6.80 14.95 -0.80
CA LYS A 8 -7.21 16.36 -0.59
C LYS A 8 -8.64 16.63 -1.04
N ALA A 9 -9.07 16.02 -2.15
CA ALA A 9 -10.38 16.28 -2.75
C ALA A 9 -11.53 15.60 -1.99
N LEU A 10 -11.27 14.49 -1.31
CA LEU A 10 -12.28 13.63 -0.69
C LEU A 10 -11.87 13.28 0.76
N PRO A 11 -11.99 14.22 1.72
CA PRO A 11 -11.43 14.06 3.08
C PRO A 11 -12.07 12.92 3.90
N ASP A 12 -13.29 12.52 3.54
CA ASP A 12 -14.03 11.43 4.20
C ASP A 12 -13.62 10.04 3.70
N ILE A 13 -12.82 9.96 2.62
CA ILE A 13 -12.30 8.71 2.05
C ILE A 13 -10.78 8.68 2.23
N LYS A 14 -10.24 7.52 2.63
CA LYS A 14 -8.80 7.36 2.82
C LYS A 14 -8.14 6.90 1.52
N PHE A 15 -7.14 7.65 1.07
CA PHE A 15 -6.33 7.32 -0.11
C PHE A 15 -4.87 7.20 0.30
N ASN A 16 -4.27 6.02 0.15
CA ASN A 16 -2.84 5.82 0.41
C ASN A 16 -2.22 5.00 -0.73
N ALA A 17 -0.95 5.24 -1.02
CA ALA A 17 -0.17 4.35 -1.88
C ALA A 17 0.46 3.26 -1.01
N VAL A 18 0.63 2.06 -1.56
CA VAL A 18 1.18 0.91 -0.83
C VAL A 18 2.24 0.25 -1.69
N GLU A 19 3.41 0.02 -1.11
CA GLU A 19 4.47 -0.81 -1.68
C GLU A 19 4.38 -2.21 -1.04
N PRO A 20 3.94 -3.22 -1.81
CA PRO A 20 3.78 -4.58 -1.29
C PRO A 20 5.09 -5.38 -1.31
N GLY A 21 6.22 -4.75 -1.68
CA GLY A 21 7.48 -5.43 -1.90
C GLY A 21 7.46 -6.33 -3.14
N HIS A 22 8.63 -6.89 -3.46
CA HIS A 22 8.77 -7.81 -4.60
C HIS A 22 7.98 -9.09 -4.36
N THR A 23 6.82 -9.22 -4.99
CA THR A 23 5.89 -10.33 -4.80
C THR A 23 6.06 -11.40 -5.86
N VAL A 24 6.03 -12.69 -5.47
CA VAL A 24 5.97 -13.82 -6.42
C VAL A 24 4.62 -13.84 -7.13
N THR A 25 4.57 -13.15 -8.26
CA THR A 25 3.46 -13.13 -9.22
C THR A 25 4.04 -13.26 -10.63
N ASP A 26 3.18 -13.43 -11.63
CA ASP A 26 3.61 -13.42 -13.04
C ASP A 26 4.32 -12.10 -13.38
N LEU A 27 3.82 -10.96 -12.88
CA LEU A 27 4.45 -9.65 -13.04
C LEU A 27 5.81 -9.56 -12.31
N GLY A 28 5.92 -10.21 -11.16
CA GLY A 28 7.14 -10.25 -10.34
C GLY A 28 8.20 -11.25 -10.82
N GLY A 29 8.05 -11.85 -12.00
CA GLY A 29 9.03 -12.76 -12.59
C GLY A 29 8.85 -14.24 -12.24
N GLY A 30 7.66 -14.65 -11.80
CA GLY A 30 7.26 -16.07 -11.79
C GLY A 30 8.02 -17.00 -10.85
N GLY A 31 8.77 -16.49 -9.86
CA GLY A 31 9.31 -17.32 -8.78
C GLY A 31 10.69 -16.98 -8.21
N SER A 32 11.51 -16.14 -8.86
CA SER A 32 12.86 -15.83 -8.35
C SER A 32 12.91 -14.50 -7.59
N GLY A 33 13.35 -14.52 -6.33
CA GLY A 33 13.74 -13.34 -5.56
C GLY A 33 12.61 -12.59 -4.85
N GLY A 34 11.35 -12.88 -5.19
CA GLY A 34 10.19 -12.31 -4.53
C GLY A 34 9.76 -13.09 -3.28
N ARG A 35 8.88 -12.47 -2.49
CA ARG A 35 8.24 -13.07 -1.32
C ARG A 35 6.83 -13.60 -1.63
N PRO A 36 6.28 -14.50 -0.80
CA PRO A 36 4.93 -15.04 -0.99
C PRO A 36 3.86 -13.94 -1.06
N VAL A 37 2.78 -14.23 -1.79
CA VAL A 37 1.64 -13.31 -1.91
C VAL A 37 1.03 -13.01 -0.55
N GLU A 38 0.95 -14.01 0.33
CA GLU A 38 0.40 -13.89 1.68
C GLU A 38 1.19 -12.91 2.54
N GLU A 39 2.50 -12.76 2.30
CA GLU A 39 3.31 -11.76 2.98
C GLU A 39 3.10 -10.37 2.40
N SER A 40 3.19 -10.26 1.07
CA SER A 40 3.05 -8.99 0.34
C SER A 40 1.69 -8.34 0.54
N THR A 41 0.64 -9.14 0.72
CA THR A 41 -0.72 -8.64 0.89
C THR A 41 -0.98 -8.10 2.30
N LYS A 42 -0.11 -8.38 3.30
CA LYS A 42 -0.33 -7.92 4.69
C LYS A 42 -0.47 -6.40 4.79
N VAL A 43 0.41 -5.64 4.12
CA VAL A 43 0.35 -4.18 4.12
C VAL A 43 -0.89 -3.67 3.36
N ILE A 44 -1.27 -4.32 2.27
CA ILE A 44 -2.49 -3.99 1.51
C ILE A 44 -3.74 -4.20 2.38
N VAL A 45 -3.86 -5.36 3.03
CA VAL A 45 -4.99 -5.65 3.94
C VAL A 45 -4.99 -4.67 5.10
N ARG A 46 -3.84 -4.43 5.76
CA ARG A 46 -3.72 -3.45 6.85
C ARG A 46 -4.28 -2.09 6.42
N MET A 47 -3.86 -1.58 5.26
CA MET A 47 -4.27 -0.28 4.74
C MET A 47 -5.73 -0.25 4.26
N ALA A 48 -6.25 -1.37 3.77
CA ALA A 48 -7.66 -1.49 3.40
C ALA A 48 -8.61 -1.55 4.60
N THR A 49 -8.11 -1.96 5.78
CA THR A 49 -8.90 -2.14 7.00
C THR A 49 -8.68 -1.04 8.06
N ILE A 50 -7.98 0.05 7.72
CA ILE A 50 -7.79 1.16 8.68
C ILE A 50 -9.11 1.83 9.05
N GLY A 51 -9.17 2.35 10.27
CA GLY A 51 -10.29 3.14 10.76
C GLY A 51 -10.36 4.54 10.13
N THR A 52 -11.42 5.27 10.47
CA THR A 52 -11.62 6.67 10.05
C THR A 52 -10.56 7.63 10.59
N ASP A 53 -9.89 7.25 11.67
CA ASP A 53 -8.74 7.92 12.29
C ASP A 53 -7.41 7.55 11.61
N GLY A 54 -7.42 6.61 10.66
CA GLY A 54 -6.26 6.20 9.89
C GLY A 54 -5.72 7.26 8.92
N PRO A 55 -4.49 7.08 8.44
CA PRO A 55 -3.81 8.06 7.59
C PRO A 55 -4.47 8.16 6.20
N THR A 56 -4.26 9.30 5.55
CA THR A 56 -4.59 9.54 4.14
C THR A 56 -3.49 10.39 3.52
N GLY A 57 -3.21 10.17 2.24
CA GLY A 57 -2.14 10.85 1.51
C GLY A 57 -0.73 10.36 1.83
N THR A 58 -0.57 9.13 2.31
CA THR A 58 0.75 8.55 2.64
C THR A 58 1.17 7.48 1.63
N PHE A 59 2.46 7.15 1.63
CA PHE A 59 3.02 5.99 0.93
C PHE A 59 3.50 4.98 1.98
N GLN A 60 3.01 3.74 1.94
CA GLN A 60 3.16 2.78 3.03
C GLN A 60 3.85 1.51 2.56
N GLU A 61 4.76 0.99 3.37
CA GLU A 61 5.32 -0.37 3.26
C GLU A 61 5.05 -1.16 4.54
N ASP A 62 5.61 -2.36 4.64
CA ASP A 62 5.48 -3.25 5.78
C ASP A 62 5.79 -2.58 7.11
N VAL A 63 6.91 -1.87 7.19
CA VAL A 63 7.45 -1.30 8.44
C VAL A 63 6.96 0.12 8.72
N GLY A 64 6.25 0.75 7.78
CA GLY A 64 5.65 2.08 8.01
C GLY A 64 5.59 2.95 6.78
N GLU A 65 5.65 4.27 7.00
CA GLU A 65 5.54 5.27 5.96
C GLU A 65 6.87 5.50 5.24
N LEU A 66 6.81 5.55 3.91
CA LEU A 66 7.87 5.94 3.00
C LEU A 66 7.74 7.42 2.62
N ALA A 67 8.88 8.04 2.31
CA ALA A 67 8.88 9.35 1.68
C ALA A 67 8.32 9.27 0.25
N TRP A 68 7.59 10.31 -0.14
CA TRP A 68 7.06 10.49 -1.49
C TRP A 68 8.15 10.83 -2.52
#